data_AF-A0A8G0L9C5-F1
#
_entry.id   AF-A0A8G0L9C5-F1
#
_cell.length_a   1.000
_cell.length_b   1.000
_cell.length_c   1.000
_cell.angle_alpha   90.00
_cell.angle_beta   90.00
_cell.angle_gamma   90.00
#
_symmetry.space_group_name_H-M   'P 1'
#
loop_
_entity.id
_entity.type
_entity.pdbx_description
1 polymer ?
#
loop_
_entity_poly.entity_id
_entity_poly.type
_entity_poly.pdbx_seq_one_letter_code
_entity_poly.pdbx_strand_id
1 'polypeptide(L)'
;MDNTRQSVISENIIGNNANVHQGDNIINVPQGHLHISSYYGTGQLNLEYVPASFNDANKQHLSLCLPHTREQMLRDIRTWIDGNSKKGIYWLNGMAGTGKTTISLTIAHEYDQKKRLGASFFFSRGGGDLASAKKFATTVAVQLAEQSPELRRLILNATTLNPRIGHLNLYNQWEKLVLEPLGLLESSSVHRPLLIVVDALDECDNEKDIGMLIECFASTIANAKEIPIRIFITSRPELPIHLTISRISINLRQHFTLHNIEQAIVDSDLRIYYQHHLSQLSQRYVWSQHIILDDVIRSLVEKTHGLFIYAATVCRFIKEGGRNSEKRMLDLSAPGPSASEAEKELDDIYTTVLKISFSTELSSKEAIELQPEFQKIVGSVMVLFDTLALTDLVDIIGGQKERVKSMLNNLRSVLDISEDDRRQVTILHPSFQRFPLESWKMFSRDI
;
A
#
# COMPACT_ATOMS: atom_id res chain seq x y z
N MET A 1 7.73 -49.66 -20.97
CA MET A 1 7.78 -49.07 -19.63
C MET A 1 7.60 -47.57 -19.82
N ASP A 2 6.46 -46.93 -19.61
CA ASP A 2 5.14 -47.39 -19.19
C ASP A 2 4.11 -46.43 -19.83
N ASN A 3 2.96 -46.96 -20.25
CA ASN A 3 2.03 -46.32 -21.19
C ASN A 3 0.80 -45.73 -20.48
N THR A 4 0.30 -44.65 -21.06
CA THR A 4 -1.02 -44.03 -20.88
C THR A 4 -2.19 -45.01 -20.69
N ARG A 5 -3.13 -44.69 -19.78
CA ARG A 5 -4.59 -44.86 -19.95
C ARG A 5 -5.40 -44.22 -18.81
N GLN A 6 -6.21 -43.21 -19.16
CA GLN A 6 -7.38 -42.77 -18.41
C GLN A 6 -8.49 -43.82 -18.56
N SER A 7 -9.19 -44.15 -17.46
CA SER A 7 -10.43 -44.90 -17.49
C SER A 7 -11.63 -43.95 -17.38
N VAL A 8 -12.47 -43.95 -18.41
CA VAL A 8 -13.82 -43.38 -18.42
C VAL A 8 -14.76 -44.47 -17.94
N ILE A 9 -15.59 -44.20 -16.93
CA ILE A 9 -16.74 -45.04 -16.60
C ILE A 9 -17.97 -44.33 -17.18
N SER A 10 -18.49 -44.90 -18.27
CA SER A 10 -19.77 -44.56 -18.87
C SER A 10 -20.84 -45.51 -18.33
N GLU A 11 -21.80 -45.01 -17.54
CA GLU A 11 -23.05 -45.72 -17.31
C GLU A 11 -24.08 -45.26 -18.36
N ASN A 12 -24.43 -46.18 -19.27
CA ASN A 12 -25.51 -46.01 -20.22
C ASN A 12 -26.85 -46.29 -19.54
N ILE A 13 -27.64 -45.25 -19.26
CA ILE A 13 -29.07 -45.41 -18.98
C ILE A 13 -29.83 -45.22 -20.28
N ILE A 14 -30.31 -46.32 -20.86
CA ILE A 14 -31.21 -46.31 -22.03
C ILE A 14 -32.65 -46.29 -21.51
N GLY A 15 -33.32 -45.14 -21.64
CA GLY A 15 -34.75 -44.97 -21.34
C GLY A 15 -35.41 -44.03 -22.35
N ASN A 16 -36.54 -44.46 -22.90
CA ASN A 16 -37.27 -43.75 -23.96
C ASN A 16 -37.91 -42.44 -23.43
N ASN A 17 -37.65 -41.32 -24.12
CA ASN A 17 -38.25 -39.99 -23.95
C ASN A 17 -38.21 -39.40 -22.53
N ALA A 18 -37.26 -38.50 -22.28
CA ALA A 18 -37.21 -37.72 -21.05
C ALA A 18 -38.00 -36.40 -21.21
N ASN A 19 -39.05 -36.22 -20.43
CA ASN A 19 -39.68 -34.92 -20.22
C ASN A 19 -38.83 -34.14 -19.21
N VAL A 20 -38.33 -32.97 -19.60
CA VAL A 20 -37.65 -32.05 -18.67
C VAL A 20 -38.65 -30.98 -18.23
N HIS A 21 -38.85 -30.86 -16.92
CA HIS A 21 -39.72 -29.84 -16.33
C HIS A 21 -38.93 -28.57 -16.03
N GLN A 22 -39.33 -27.44 -16.60
CA GLN A 22 -38.87 -26.10 -16.23
C GLN A 22 -40.10 -25.23 -15.91
N GLY A 23 -40.52 -25.24 -14.65
CA GLY A 23 -41.83 -24.69 -14.26
C GLY A 23 -42.99 -25.45 -14.90
N ASP A 24 -44.08 -24.75 -15.25
CA ASP A 24 -45.33 -25.35 -15.76
C ASP A 24 -45.32 -25.72 -17.26
N ASN A 25 -44.18 -25.57 -17.96
CA ASN A 25 -44.08 -25.90 -19.39
C ASN A 25 -43.30 -27.19 -19.64
N ILE A 26 -43.87 -28.06 -20.50
CA ILE A 26 -43.24 -29.28 -20.99
C ILE A 26 -42.65 -29.01 -22.39
N ILE A 27 -41.33 -29.13 -22.52
CA ILE A 27 -40.63 -28.98 -23.80
C ILE A 27 -40.27 -30.36 -24.33
N ASN A 28 -40.86 -30.74 -25.48
CA ASN A 28 -40.50 -31.96 -26.21
C ASN A 28 -39.32 -31.67 -27.16
N VAL A 29 -38.19 -32.35 -26.95
CA VAL A 29 -37.00 -32.22 -27.81
C VAL A 29 -36.89 -33.46 -28.70
N PRO A 30 -36.88 -33.33 -30.04
CA PRO A 30 -36.63 -34.46 -30.94
C PRO A 30 -35.16 -34.88 -30.91
N GLN A 31 -34.92 -36.18 -31.12
CA GLN A 31 -33.64 -36.86 -31.04
C GLN A 31 -32.44 -36.04 -31.54
N GLY A 32 -31.65 -35.58 -30.58
CA GLY A 32 -30.34 -34.97 -30.77
C GLY A 32 -29.65 -34.96 -29.41
N HIS A 33 -28.42 -35.43 -29.35
CA HIS A 33 -27.62 -35.50 -28.13
C HIS A 33 -27.67 -34.18 -27.35
N LEU A 34 -28.36 -34.16 -26.22
CA LEU A 34 -28.37 -33.02 -25.31
C LEU A 34 -27.06 -33.05 -24.51
N HIS A 35 -26.02 -32.42 -25.06
CA HIS A 35 -24.77 -32.20 -24.34
C HIS A 35 -24.97 -31.04 -23.36
N ILE A 36 -25.47 -31.33 -22.15
CA ILE A 36 -25.35 -30.36 -21.04
C ILE A 36 -23.91 -30.44 -20.57
N SER A 37 -23.00 -29.70 -21.22
CA SER A 37 -21.73 -29.40 -20.58
C SER A 37 -22.00 -28.37 -19.49
N SER A 38 -21.80 -28.74 -18.23
CA SER A 38 -21.49 -27.76 -17.20
C SER A 38 -20.20 -27.07 -17.65
N TYR A 39 -20.33 -25.89 -18.25
CA TYR A 39 -19.19 -25.03 -18.57
C TYR A 39 -18.60 -24.56 -17.23
N TYR A 40 -17.78 -25.41 -16.61
CA TYR A 40 -16.74 -24.97 -15.69
C TYR A 40 -15.62 -24.38 -16.55
N GLY A 41 -15.93 -23.26 -17.23
CA GLY A 41 -14.94 -22.54 -18.00
C GLY A 41 -13.87 -22.02 -17.05
N THR A 42 -12.65 -22.53 -17.20
CA THR A 42 -11.41 -21.89 -16.73
C THR A 42 -11.14 -20.58 -17.49
N GLY A 43 -12.20 -19.81 -17.77
CA GLY A 43 -12.14 -18.57 -18.53
C GLY A 43 -11.10 -17.64 -17.91
N GLN A 44 -10.20 -17.16 -18.75
CA GLN A 44 -9.24 -16.14 -18.37
C GLN A 44 -9.98 -14.81 -18.26
N LEU A 45 -9.86 -14.14 -17.10
CA LEU A 45 -10.35 -12.78 -16.92
C LEU A 45 -9.46 -11.86 -17.77
N ASN A 46 -9.92 -11.51 -18.96
CA ASN A 46 -9.23 -10.58 -19.86
C ASN A 46 -9.49 -9.12 -19.43
N LEU A 47 -9.11 -8.81 -18.19
CA LEU A 47 -9.17 -7.47 -17.62
C LEU A 47 -7.76 -6.94 -17.43
N GLU A 48 -7.51 -5.70 -17.84
CA GLU A 48 -6.27 -5.02 -17.46
C GLU A 48 -6.31 -4.70 -15.97
N TYR A 49 -5.30 -5.13 -15.22
CA TYR A 49 -5.15 -4.84 -13.80
C TYR A 49 -3.72 -4.37 -13.50
N VAL A 50 -3.51 -3.87 -12.29
CA VAL A 50 -2.21 -3.36 -11.81
C VAL A 50 -1.76 -4.09 -10.55
N PRO A 51 -0.43 -4.14 -10.26
CA PRO A 51 0.10 -4.75 -9.04
C PRO A 51 -0.12 -3.82 -7.82
N ALA A 52 -1.38 -3.68 -7.41
CA ALA A 52 -1.82 -2.80 -6.32
C ALA A 52 -2.19 -3.55 -5.03
N SER A 53 -2.17 -4.88 -5.03
CA SER A 53 -2.52 -5.71 -3.88
C SER A 53 -1.47 -5.64 -2.77
N PHE A 54 -1.86 -5.92 -1.53
CA PHE A 54 -0.99 -5.93 -0.36
C PHE A 54 0.18 -6.92 -0.49
N ASN A 55 0.02 -7.98 -1.28
CA ASN A 55 0.96 -9.08 -1.47
C ASN A 55 1.68 -9.04 -2.83
N ASP A 56 1.53 -7.97 -3.60
CA ASP A 56 2.30 -7.78 -4.83
C ASP A 56 3.79 -7.58 -4.53
N ALA A 57 4.65 -7.94 -5.49
CA ALA A 57 6.10 -7.93 -5.30
C ALA A 57 6.67 -6.55 -4.92
N ASN A 58 6.05 -5.47 -5.38
CA ASN A 58 6.41 -4.09 -5.02
C ASN A 58 6.13 -3.75 -3.54
N LYS A 59 5.47 -4.63 -2.77
CA LYS A 59 5.23 -4.50 -1.33
C LYS A 59 6.09 -5.42 -0.47
N GLN A 60 6.96 -6.25 -1.07
CA GLN A 60 7.75 -7.28 -0.38
C GLN A 60 8.59 -6.76 0.80
N HIS A 61 9.05 -5.51 0.73
CA HIS A 61 9.91 -4.92 1.76
C HIS A 61 9.17 -4.01 2.75
N LEU A 62 7.86 -3.87 2.60
CA LEU A 62 7.04 -3.14 3.57
C LEU A 62 6.80 -4.01 4.79
N SER A 63 6.84 -3.38 5.97
CA SER A 63 6.64 -4.06 7.25
C SER A 63 5.20 -3.90 7.72
N LEU A 64 4.72 -4.91 8.45
CA LEU A 64 3.48 -4.82 9.22
C LEU A 64 3.73 -4.05 10.54
N CYS A 65 2.66 -3.76 11.28
CA CYS A 65 2.78 -3.23 12.64
C CYS A 65 3.60 -4.20 13.50
N LEU A 66 4.54 -3.67 14.27
CA LEU A 66 5.28 -4.48 15.23
C LEU A 66 4.33 -4.99 16.32
N PRO A 67 4.55 -6.19 16.86
CA PRO A 67 3.85 -6.65 18.05
C PRO A 67 3.88 -5.58 19.15
N HIS A 68 2.76 -5.42 19.84
CA HIS A 68 2.59 -4.43 20.92
C HIS A 68 2.63 -2.96 20.51
N THR A 69 2.59 -2.65 19.20
CA THR A 69 2.39 -1.28 18.71
C THR A 69 1.00 -1.11 18.12
N ARG A 70 0.42 0.10 18.23
CA ARG A 70 -0.92 0.43 17.68
C ARG A 70 -2.03 -0.53 18.11
N GLU A 71 -1.86 -1.22 19.24
CA GLU A 71 -2.72 -2.36 19.58
C GLU A 71 -4.19 -1.95 19.74
N GLN A 72 -4.45 -0.85 20.43
CA GLN A 72 -5.82 -0.38 20.66
C GLN A 72 -6.51 -0.07 19.33
N MET A 73 -5.82 0.64 18.43
CA MET A 73 -6.34 0.94 17.10
C MET A 73 -6.64 -0.34 16.30
N LEU A 74 -5.70 -1.29 16.28
CA LEU A 74 -5.91 -2.55 15.55
C LEU A 74 -7.08 -3.33 16.15
N ARG A 75 -7.25 -3.34 17.48
CA ARG A 75 -8.43 -3.91 18.15
C ARG A 75 -9.73 -3.22 17.74
N ASP A 76 -9.74 -1.89 17.67
CA ASP A 76 -10.93 -1.12 17.28
C ASP A 76 -11.33 -1.37 15.81
N ILE A 77 -10.33 -1.45 14.92
CA ILE A 77 -10.56 -1.79 13.50
C ILE A 77 -11.09 -3.22 13.39
N ARG A 78 -10.50 -4.19 14.08
CA ARG A 78 -11.00 -5.59 14.09
C ARG A 78 -12.43 -5.66 14.60
N THR A 79 -12.73 -4.97 15.69
CA THR A 79 -14.08 -4.89 16.27
C THR A 79 -15.08 -4.29 15.28
N TRP A 80 -14.66 -3.29 14.51
CA TRP A 80 -15.47 -2.71 13.45
C TRP A 80 -15.70 -3.70 12.30
N ILE A 81 -14.65 -4.39 11.83
CA ILE A 81 -14.75 -5.35 10.71
C ILE A 81 -15.64 -6.52 11.10
N ASP A 82 -15.36 -7.15 12.25
CA ASP A 82 -16.00 -8.40 12.72
C ASP A 82 -17.34 -8.17 13.43
N GLY A 83 -17.64 -6.93 13.82
CA GLY A 83 -18.88 -6.59 14.50
C GLY A 83 -20.10 -6.47 13.59
N ASN A 84 -21.27 -6.28 14.21
CA ASN A 84 -22.57 -6.14 13.53
C ASN A 84 -22.91 -4.69 13.13
N SER A 85 -21.91 -3.81 13.09
CA SER A 85 -22.12 -2.39 12.76
C SER A 85 -22.69 -2.22 11.35
N LYS A 86 -23.68 -1.33 11.18
CA LYS A 86 -24.16 -0.90 9.84
C LYS A 86 -23.18 0.02 9.12
N LYS A 87 -22.14 0.51 9.81
CA LYS A 87 -21.10 1.36 9.24
C LYS A 87 -20.18 0.49 8.38
N GLY A 88 -20.47 0.36 7.09
CA GLY A 88 -19.69 -0.46 6.16
C GLY A 88 -18.38 0.18 5.70
N ILE A 89 -18.19 1.49 5.90
CA ILE A 89 -16.97 2.21 5.53
C ILE A 89 -16.22 2.64 6.80
N TYR A 90 -14.91 2.43 6.86
CA TYR A 90 -14.04 2.99 7.89
C TYR A 90 -12.98 3.85 7.23
N TRP A 91 -12.95 5.12 7.57
CA TRP A 91 -11.95 6.06 7.09
C TRP A 91 -10.94 6.37 8.19
N LEU A 92 -9.73 5.85 8.03
CA LEU A 92 -8.58 6.18 8.87
C LEU A 92 -7.78 7.29 8.20
N ASN A 93 -7.85 8.51 8.73
CA ASN A 93 -7.06 9.62 8.19
C ASN A 93 -5.89 9.99 9.11
N GLY A 94 -4.91 10.69 8.55
CA GLY A 94 -3.75 11.14 9.34
C GLY A 94 -2.67 11.82 8.51
N MET A 95 -1.78 12.55 9.17
CA MET A 95 -0.65 13.21 8.52
C MET A 95 0.33 12.20 7.92
N ALA A 96 1.21 12.69 7.04
CA ALA A 96 2.27 11.88 6.46
C ALA A 96 3.12 11.24 7.57
N GLY A 97 3.57 10.00 7.35
CA GLY A 97 4.49 9.34 8.28
C GLY A 97 3.91 8.85 9.61
N THR A 98 2.59 8.91 9.81
CA THR A 98 1.92 8.45 11.04
C THR A 98 1.70 6.92 11.11
N GLY A 99 1.93 6.19 10.01
CA GLY A 99 1.85 4.72 9.94
C GLY A 99 0.58 4.13 9.31
N LYS A 100 -0.22 4.94 8.58
CA LYS A 100 -1.47 4.49 7.93
C LYS A 100 -1.29 3.25 7.04
N THR A 101 -0.34 3.30 6.11
CA THR A 101 -0.05 2.17 5.19
C THR A 101 0.36 0.91 5.94
N THR A 102 1.15 1.03 7.00
CA THR A 102 1.54 -0.10 7.87
C THR A 102 0.32 -0.73 8.54
N ILE A 103 -0.65 0.07 8.99
CA ILE A 103 -1.92 -0.41 9.53
C ILE A 103 -2.74 -1.12 8.45
N SER A 104 -2.89 -0.51 7.25
CA SER A 104 -3.58 -1.12 6.10
C SER A 104 -2.99 -2.47 5.72
N LEU A 105 -1.66 -2.58 5.62
CA LEU A 105 -0.96 -3.83 5.32
C LEU A 105 -1.22 -4.89 6.41
N THR A 106 -1.18 -4.49 7.68
CA THR A 106 -1.43 -5.40 8.81
C THR A 106 -2.84 -5.97 8.75
N ILE A 107 -3.83 -5.10 8.50
CA ILE A 107 -5.24 -5.50 8.37
C ILE A 107 -5.43 -6.37 7.11
N ALA A 108 -4.90 -5.97 5.95
CA ALA A 108 -5.01 -6.77 4.74
C ALA A 108 -4.42 -8.18 4.93
N HIS A 109 -3.21 -8.28 5.47
CA HIS A 109 -2.54 -9.54 5.73
C HIS A 109 -3.34 -10.43 6.70
N GLU A 110 -3.83 -9.88 7.81
CA GLU A 110 -4.62 -10.62 8.80
C GLU A 110 -5.92 -11.18 8.20
N TYR A 111 -6.63 -10.39 7.39
CA TYR A 111 -7.90 -10.80 6.81
C TYR A 111 -7.75 -11.67 5.55
N ASP A 112 -6.61 -11.64 4.87
CA ASP A 112 -6.25 -12.62 3.84
C ASP A 112 -6.05 -14.02 4.45
N GLN A 113 -5.34 -14.11 5.58
CA GLN A 113 -5.18 -15.38 6.32
C GLN A 113 -6.54 -15.95 6.77
N LYS A 114 -7.51 -15.08 7.08
CA LYS A 114 -8.89 -15.44 7.41
C LYS A 114 -9.77 -15.75 6.19
N LYS A 115 -9.23 -15.66 4.96
CA LYS A 115 -9.97 -15.80 3.69
C LYS A 115 -11.17 -14.86 3.56
N ARG A 116 -11.01 -13.66 4.10
CA ARG A 116 -12.03 -12.60 4.19
C ARG A 116 -11.59 -11.29 3.55
N LEU A 117 -10.33 -11.18 3.10
CA LEU A 117 -9.90 -10.06 2.28
C LEU A 117 -10.44 -10.25 0.85
N GLY A 118 -11.44 -9.46 0.50
CA GLY A 118 -12.02 -9.42 -0.85
C GLY A 118 -11.04 -8.88 -1.88
N ALA A 119 -10.46 -7.71 -1.58
CA ALA A 119 -9.47 -7.05 -2.42
C ALA A 119 -8.67 -6.05 -1.61
N SER A 120 -7.52 -5.66 -2.14
CA SER A 120 -6.75 -4.52 -1.65
C SER A 120 -6.16 -3.70 -2.79
N PHE A 121 -6.09 -2.39 -2.60
CA PHE A 121 -5.51 -1.46 -3.57
C PHE A 121 -4.72 -0.38 -2.83
N PHE A 122 -3.42 -0.32 -3.08
CA PHE A 122 -2.51 0.65 -2.49
C PHE A 122 -2.11 1.68 -3.54
N PHE A 123 -2.74 2.85 -3.50
CA PHE A 123 -2.39 3.95 -4.38
C PHE A 123 -0.94 4.40 -4.15
N SER A 124 -0.29 4.85 -5.22
CA SER A 124 1.07 5.38 -5.15
C SER A 124 1.27 6.49 -6.17
N ARG A 125 1.47 7.72 -5.69
CA ARG A 125 1.71 8.88 -6.55
C ARG A 125 3.06 8.73 -7.25
N GLY A 126 3.10 8.95 -8.56
CA GLY A 126 4.29 8.67 -9.39
C GLY A 126 4.54 7.18 -9.68
N GLY A 127 3.67 6.28 -9.20
CA GLY A 127 3.70 4.85 -9.47
C GLY A 127 3.06 4.45 -10.81
N GLY A 128 2.99 5.37 -11.78
CA GLY A 128 2.30 5.17 -13.06
C GLY A 128 0.82 4.85 -12.86
N ASP A 129 0.38 3.69 -13.34
CA ASP A 129 -1.02 3.27 -13.24
C ASP A 129 -1.51 3.12 -11.77
N LEU A 130 -0.61 2.97 -10.79
CA LEU A 130 -0.97 2.93 -9.36
C LEU A 130 -1.44 4.28 -8.80
N ALA A 131 -1.13 5.38 -9.50
CA ALA A 131 -1.68 6.69 -9.18
C ALA A 131 -3.07 6.89 -9.78
N SER A 132 -3.51 6.04 -10.71
CA SER A 132 -4.72 6.25 -11.50
C SER A 132 -5.88 5.35 -11.07
N ALA A 133 -7.09 5.92 -11.01
CA ALA A 133 -8.30 5.14 -10.74
C ALA A 133 -8.79 4.32 -11.94
N LYS A 134 -8.22 4.51 -13.15
CA LYS A 134 -8.69 3.88 -14.40
C LYS A 134 -8.75 2.35 -14.35
N LYS A 135 -7.79 1.73 -13.65
CA LYS A 135 -7.70 0.27 -13.50
C LYS A 135 -8.16 -0.21 -12.12
N PHE A 136 -8.77 0.66 -11.31
CA PHE A 136 -9.17 0.32 -9.94
C PHE A 136 -10.25 -0.76 -9.93
N ALA A 137 -11.36 -0.56 -10.65
CA ALA A 137 -12.48 -1.49 -10.67
C ALA A 137 -12.09 -2.87 -11.21
N THR A 138 -11.31 -2.91 -12.30
CA THR A 138 -10.81 -4.16 -12.88
C THR A 138 -9.85 -4.89 -11.94
N THR A 139 -8.96 -4.17 -11.27
CA THR A 139 -8.02 -4.76 -10.29
C THR A 139 -8.76 -5.34 -9.08
N VAL A 140 -9.76 -4.64 -8.55
CA VAL A 140 -10.61 -5.15 -7.46
C VAL A 140 -11.40 -6.38 -7.91
N ALA A 141 -11.96 -6.36 -9.13
CA ALA A 141 -12.74 -7.48 -9.66
C ALA A 141 -11.90 -8.75 -9.87
N VAL A 142 -10.67 -8.62 -10.36
CA VAL A 142 -9.74 -9.76 -10.48
C VAL A 142 -9.47 -10.39 -9.11
N GLN A 143 -9.19 -9.57 -8.08
CA GLN A 143 -8.97 -10.08 -6.72
C GLN A 143 -10.23 -10.72 -6.13
N LEU A 144 -11.41 -10.14 -6.33
CA LEU A 144 -12.67 -10.73 -5.88
C LEU A 144 -12.96 -12.08 -6.55
N ALA A 145 -12.63 -12.22 -7.83
CA ALA A 145 -12.76 -13.48 -8.55
C ALA A 145 -11.83 -14.59 -8.01
N GLU A 146 -10.76 -14.25 -7.30
CA GLU A 146 -9.88 -15.22 -6.65
C GLU A 146 -10.45 -15.72 -5.31
N GLN A 147 -11.38 -14.98 -4.71
CA GLN A 147 -11.96 -15.34 -3.40
C GLN A 147 -13.02 -16.43 -3.47
N SER A 148 -13.74 -16.55 -4.59
CA SER A 148 -14.79 -17.54 -4.75
C SER A 148 -14.99 -17.95 -6.21
N PRO A 149 -15.15 -19.26 -6.50
CA PRO A 149 -15.53 -19.73 -7.83
C PRO A 149 -16.81 -19.08 -8.35
N GLU A 150 -17.76 -18.76 -7.46
CA GLU A 150 -19.00 -18.12 -7.86
C GLU A 150 -18.79 -16.66 -8.25
N LEU A 151 -18.02 -15.88 -7.47
CA LEU A 151 -17.64 -14.52 -7.86
C LEU A 151 -16.91 -14.53 -9.19
N ARG A 152 -15.97 -15.46 -9.38
CA ARG A 152 -15.28 -15.64 -10.66
C ARG A 152 -16.26 -15.83 -11.81
N ARG A 153 -17.25 -16.71 -11.65
CA ARG A 153 -18.27 -16.97 -12.66
C ARG A 153 -19.10 -15.73 -12.97
N LEU A 154 -19.55 -15.01 -11.95
CA LEU A 154 -20.36 -13.80 -12.09
C LEU A 154 -19.60 -12.68 -12.80
N ILE A 155 -18.34 -12.46 -12.43
CA ILE A 155 -17.48 -11.44 -13.05
C ILE A 155 -17.14 -11.83 -14.50
N LEU A 156 -16.82 -13.10 -14.77
CA LEU A 156 -16.61 -13.61 -16.14
C LEU A 156 -17.85 -13.38 -17.01
N ASN A 157 -19.04 -13.63 -16.47
CA ASN A 157 -20.29 -13.35 -17.19
C ASN A 157 -20.43 -11.86 -17.52
N ALA A 158 -20.15 -10.97 -16.57
CA ALA A 158 -20.18 -9.52 -16.79
C ALA A 158 -19.23 -9.08 -17.92
N THR A 159 -18.02 -9.66 -17.98
CA THR A 159 -17.05 -9.39 -19.06
C THR A 159 -17.51 -9.94 -20.42
N THR A 160 -18.19 -11.09 -20.43
CA THR A 160 -18.72 -11.71 -21.65
C THR A 160 -19.86 -10.88 -22.24
N LEU A 161 -20.76 -10.38 -21.38
CA LEU A 161 -21.88 -9.52 -21.76
C LEU A 161 -21.44 -8.11 -22.17
N ASN A 162 -20.28 -7.64 -21.69
CA ASN A 162 -19.75 -6.31 -21.96
C ASN A 162 -18.31 -6.38 -22.48
N PRO A 163 -18.08 -6.69 -23.77
CA PRO A 163 -16.72 -6.80 -24.31
C PRO A 163 -15.86 -5.53 -24.20
N ARG A 164 -16.50 -4.35 -24.05
CA ARG A 164 -15.83 -3.05 -23.87
C ARG A 164 -15.74 -2.60 -22.40
N ILE A 165 -15.96 -3.50 -21.44
CA ILE A 165 -16.06 -3.15 -20.02
C ILE A 165 -14.83 -2.37 -19.51
N GLY A 166 -13.62 -2.76 -19.92
CA GLY A 166 -12.37 -2.06 -19.55
C GLY A 166 -12.23 -0.64 -20.11
N HIS A 167 -13.08 -0.23 -21.05
CA HIS A 167 -13.10 1.13 -21.60
C HIS A 167 -14.26 1.98 -21.07
N LEU A 168 -15.12 1.42 -20.21
CA LEU A 168 -16.17 2.19 -19.56
C LEU A 168 -15.57 3.16 -18.55
N ASN A 169 -16.34 4.18 -18.16
CA ASN A 169 -15.96 5.04 -17.03
C ASN A 169 -15.93 4.24 -15.72
N LEU A 170 -15.24 4.77 -14.72
CA LEU A 170 -15.03 4.11 -13.42
C LEU A 170 -16.33 3.63 -12.77
N TYR A 171 -17.38 4.45 -12.77
CA TYR A 171 -18.67 4.10 -12.17
C TYR A 171 -19.28 2.86 -12.83
N ASN A 172 -19.38 2.86 -14.17
CA ASN A 172 -19.94 1.75 -14.93
C ASN A 172 -19.09 0.49 -14.84
N GLN A 173 -17.76 0.62 -14.73
CA GLN A 173 -16.89 -0.52 -14.46
C GLN A 173 -17.17 -1.10 -13.07
N TRP A 174 -17.22 -0.25 -12.04
CA TRP A 174 -17.48 -0.67 -10.67
C TRP A 174 -18.84 -1.34 -10.52
N GLU A 175 -19.88 -0.74 -11.09
CA GLU A 175 -21.24 -1.28 -11.07
C GLU A 175 -21.27 -2.71 -11.62
N LYS A 176 -20.75 -2.91 -12.83
CA LYS A 176 -20.82 -4.20 -13.53
C LYS A 176 -19.84 -5.25 -13.03
N LEU A 177 -18.65 -4.84 -12.58
CA LEU A 177 -17.59 -5.77 -12.18
C LEU A 177 -17.56 -6.07 -10.68
N VAL A 178 -18.14 -5.19 -9.85
CA VAL A 178 -18.07 -5.29 -8.39
C VAL A 178 -19.46 -5.30 -7.78
N LEU A 179 -20.27 -4.27 -8.01
CA LEU A 179 -21.56 -4.12 -7.33
C LEU A 179 -22.57 -5.21 -7.72
N GLU A 180 -22.80 -5.41 -9.02
CA GLU A 180 -23.73 -6.41 -9.56
C GLU A 180 -23.30 -7.84 -9.17
N PRO A 181 -22.03 -8.28 -9.36
CA PRO A 181 -21.60 -9.60 -8.92
C PRO A 181 -21.77 -9.82 -7.41
N LEU A 182 -21.47 -8.81 -6.57
CA LEU A 182 -21.65 -8.93 -5.12
C LEU A 182 -23.14 -8.96 -4.72
N GLY A 183 -24.02 -8.31 -5.49
CA GLY A 183 -25.46 -8.34 -5.27
C GLY A 183 -26.13 -9.65 -5.68
N LEU A 184 -25.52 -10.40 -6.61
CA LEU A 184 -25.98 -11.72 -7.06
C LEU A 184 -25.35 -12.88 -6.30
N LEU A 185 -24.31 -12.62 -5.51
CA LEU A 185 -23.55 -13.66 -4.82
C LEU A 185 -24.37 -14.25 -3.67
N GLU A 186 -24.52 -15.56 -3.68
CA GLU A 186 -25.13 -16.26 -2.55
C GLU A 186 -24.26 -16.14 -1.31
N SER A 187 -24.92 -15.94 -0.19
CA SER A 187 -24.24 -15.65 1.05
C SER A 187 -23.29 -16.80 1.46
N SER A 188 -23.61 -18.07 1.17
CA SER A 188 -22.77 -19.25 1.49
C SER A 188 -21.47 -19.34 0.68
N SER A 189 -21.31 -18.54 -0.37
CA SER A 189 -20.24 -18.70 -1.36
C SER A 189 -18.93 -17.99 -0.99
N VAL A 190 -18.91 -17.25 0.13
CA VAL A 190 -17.75 -16.52 0.65
C VAL A 190 -17.71 -16.53 2.18
N HIS A 191 -16.51 -16.42 2.76
CA HIS A 191 -16.37 -16.09 4.16
C HIS A 191 -16.73 -14.61 4.39
N ARG A 192 -17.42 -14.32 5.50
CA ARG A 192 -18.02 -13.00 5.77
C ARG A 192 -17.51 -12.39 7.09
N PRO A 193 -17.56 -11.05 7.22
CA PRO A 193 -17.64 -10.06 6.14
C PRO A 193 -16.48 -10.15 5.15
N LEU A 194 -16.72 -9.73 3.90
CA LEU A 194 -15.67 -9.45 2.91
C LEU A 194 -15.11 -8.04 3.16
N LEU A 195 -13.79 -7.93 3.16
CA LEU A 195 -13.07 -6.68 3.38
C LEU A 195 -12.39 -6.19 2.10
N ILE A 196 -12.60 -4.92 1.75
CA ILE A 196 -11.84 -4.22 0.72
C ILE A 196 -10.94 -3.18 1.42
N VAL A 197 -9.64 -3.24 1.19
CA VAL A 197 -8.66 -2.27 1.73
C VAL A 197 -8.24 -1.30 0.63
N VAL A 198 -8.41 -0.01 0.85
CA VAL A 198 -7.98 1.06 -0.07
C VAL A 198 -7.02 1.96 0.68
N ASP A 199 -5.73 1.83 0.40
CA ASP A 199 -4.69 2.61 1.07
C ASP A 199 -4.29 3.84 0.24
N ALA A 200 -4.01 4.94 0.96
CA ALA A 200 -3.47 6.19 0.42
C ALA A 200 -4.33 6.81 -0.68
N LEU A 201 -5.65 6.92 -0.48
CA LEU A 201 -6.58 7.46 -1.48
C LEU A 201 -6.20 8.88 -1.98
N ASP A 202 -5.50 9.67 -1.16
CA ASP A 202 -4.93 10.99 -1.54
C ASP A 202 -3.79 10.93 -2.56
N GLU A 203 -3.25 9.75 -2.82
CA GLU A 203 -2.22 9.53 -3.85
C GLU A 203 -2.80 9.25 -5.23
N CYS A 204 -4.13 9.16 -5.35
CA CYS A 204 -4.80 9.18 -6.66
C CYS A 204 -4.58 10.53 -7.35
N ASP A 205 -4.25 10.49 -8.64
CA ASP A 205 -3.83 11.65 -9.45
C ASP A 205 -4.99 12.57 -9.86
N ASN A 206 -6.24 12.12 -9.72
CA ASN A 206 -7.43 12.86 -10.14
C ASN A 206 -8.46 12.97 -9.01
N GLU A 207 -8.68 14.19 -8.53
CA GLU A 207 -9.64 14.51 -7.47
C GLU A 207 -11.09 14.10 -7.82
N LYS A 208 -11.50 14.22 -9.10
CA LYS A 208 -12.84 13.80 -9.53
C LYS A 208 -13.01 12.30 -9.41
N ASP A 209 -11.97 11.54 -9.74
CA ASP A 209 -11.99 10.09 -9.64
C ASP A 209 -12.03 9.64 -8.17
N ILE A 210 -11.34 10.35 -7.26
CA ILE A 210 -11.48 10.13 -5.81
C ILE A 210 -12.94 10.30 -5.38
N GLY A 211 -13.60 11.37 -5.85
CA GLY A 211 -15.03 11.61 -5.63
C GLY A 211 -15.89 10.42 -6.06
N MET A 212 -15.69 9.96 -7.29
CA MET A 212 -16.41 8.82 -7.87
C MET A 212 -16.15 7.51 -7.11
N LEU A 213 -14.91 7.25 -6.67
CA LEU A 213 -14.57 6.07 -5.87
C LEU A 213 -15.36 6.04 -4.55
N ILE A 214 -15.40 7.17 -3.85
CA ILE A 214 -16.12 7.30 -2.58
C ILE A 214 -17.63 7.06 -2.77
N GLU A 215 -18.21 7.56 -3.87
CA GLU A 215 -19.61 7.29 -4.23
C GLU A 215 -19.85 5.81 -4.54
N CYS A 216 -18.93 5.16 -5.26
CA CYS A 216 -18.97 3.72 -5.53
C CYS A 216 -18.94 2.90 -4.23
N PHE A 217 -18.08 3.28 -3.27
CA PHE A 217 -18.01 2.63 -1.95
C PHE A 217 -19.31 2.79 -1.18
N ALA A 218 -19.88 3.99 -1.15
CA ALA A 218 -21.16 4.25 -0.48
C ALA A 218 -22.30 3.45 -1.10
N SER A 219 -22.37 3.41 -2.44
CA SER A 219 -23.34 2.60 -3.19
C SER A 219 -23.20 1.11 -2.86
N THR A 220 -21.97 0.61 -2.75
CA THR A 220 -21.69 -0.79 -2.40
C THR A 220 -22.27 -1.16 -1.04
N ILE A 221 -22.02 -0.33 -0.02
CA ILE A 221 -22.55 -0.57 1.33
C ILE A 221 -24.08 -0.42 1.38
N ALA A 222 -24.66 0.49 0.60
CA ALA A 222 -26.11 0.71 0.57
C ALA A 222 -26.88 -0.44 -0.10
N ASN A 223 -26.28 -1.09 -1.10
CA ASN A 223 -26.96 -2.09 -1.93
C ASN A 223 -26.61 -3.56 -1.57
N ALA A 224 -25.48 -3.83 -0.92
CA ALA A 224 -25.08 -5.17 -0.52
C ALA A 224 -25.85 -5.67 0.71
N LYS A 225 -27.08 -6.15 0.50
CA LYS A 225 -28.00 -6.55 1.59
C LYS A 225 -27.71 -7.94 2.16
N GLU A 226 -27.19 -8.86 1.36
CA GLU A 226 -27.03 -10.28 1.77
C GLU A 226 -25.63 -10.63 2.27
N ILE A 227 -24.61 -9.91 1.80
CA ILE A 227 -23.22 -10.13 2.17
C ILE A 227 -22.69 -8.87 2.88
N PRO A 228 -22.29 -8.99 4.16
CA PRO A 228 -21.62 -7.90 4.85
C PRO A 228 -20.31 -7.55 4.16
N ILE A 229 -20.24 -6.34 3.59
CA ILE A 229 -19.02 -5.77 3.00
C ILE A 229 -18.46 -4.70 3.94
N ARG A 230 -17.14 -4.69 4.11
CA ARG A 230 -16.37 -3.69 4.83
C ARG A 230 -15.39 -3.04 3.87
N ILE A 231 -15.33 -1.70 3.86
CA ILE A 231 -14.37 -0.94 3.06
C ILE A 231 -13.52 -0.12 4.03
N PHE A 232 -12.25 -0.47 4.15
CA PHE A 232 -11.27 0.24 4.97
C PHE A 232 -10.46 1.17 4.08
N ILE A 233 -10.52 2.47 4.35
CA ILE A 233 -9.90 3.52 3.52
C ILE A 233 -8.89 4.27 4.38
N THR A 234 -7.70 4.51 3.83
CA THR A 234 -6.76 5.49 4.42
C THR A 234 -6.53 6.67 3.50
N SER A 235 -6.34 7.84 4.09
CA SER A 235 -5.85 9.01 3.35
C SER A 235 -5.27 10.10 4.27
N ARG A 236 -4.65 11.13 3.69
CA ARG A 236 -4.57 12.45 4.35
C ARG A 236 -5.96 13.10 4.41
N PRO A 237 -6.22 13.99 5.40
CA PRO A 237 -7.48 14.71 5.50
C PRO A 237 -7.51 15.92 4.54
N GLU A 238 -7.10 15.72 3.29
CA GLU A 238 -7.17 16.78 2.27
C GLU A 238 -8.63 17.21 2.05
N LEU A 239 -8.84 18.51 1.83
CA LEU A 239 -10.16 19.12 1.82
C LEU A 239 -11.15 18.41 0.86
N PRO A 240 -10.78 18.07 -0.39
CA PRO A 240 -11.70 17.37 -1.30
C PRO A 240 -12.17 16.01 -0.79
N ILE A 241 -11.27 15.23 -0.20
CA ILE A 241 -11.55 13.91 0.35
C ILE A 241 -12.47 14.04 1.56
N HIS A 242 -12.13 14.97 2.47
CA HIS A 242 -12.92 15.22 3.66
C HIS A 242 -14.35 15.64 3.32
N LEU A 243 -14.53 16.57 2.37
CA LEU A 243 -15.84 17.03 1.93
C LEU A 243 -16.66 15.89 1.32
N THR A 244 -16.04 15.05 0.49
CA THR A 244 -16.74 13.95 -0.18
C THR A 244 -17.14 12.85 0.80
N ILE A 245 -16.25 12.40 1.68
CA ILE A 245 -16.58 11.39 2.70
C ILE A 245 -17.62 11.91 3.69
N SER A 246 -17.62 13.21 3.98
CA SER A 246 -18.60 13.83 4.87
C SER A 246 -20.03 13.81 4.32
N ARG A 247 -20.20 13.72 2.98
CA ARG A 247 -21.51 13.60 2.32
C ARG A 247 -22.14 12.22 2.49
N ILE A 248 -21.34 11.18 2.76
CA ILE A 248 -21.86 9.85 3.07
C ILE A 248 -22.70 9.97 4.36
N SER A 249 -23.72 9.13 4.55
CA SER A 249 -24.46 9.11 5.82
C SER A 249 -23.56 8.69 6.99
N ILE A 250 -23.69 9.33 8.15
CA ILE A 250 -22.93 8.97 9.35
C ILE A 250 -23.24 7.54 9.85
N ASN A 251 -24.38 6.99 9.44
CA ASN A 251 -24.79 5.63 9.74
C ASN A 251 -24.04 4.58 8.90
N LEU A 252 -23.40 5.00 7.79
CA LEU A 252 -22.66 4.12 6.88
C LEU A 252 -21.16 4.20 7.06
N ARG A 253 -20.65 5.21 7.78
CA ARG A 253 -19.21 5.43 7.97
C ARG A 253 -18.78 5.49 9.43
N GLN A 254 -17.58 5.00 9.68
CA GLN A 254 -16.77 5.27 10.86
C GLN A 254 -15.55 6.07 10.43
N HIS A 255 -15.08 6.94 11.32
CA HIS A 255 -13.95 7.83 11.06
C HIS A 255 -13.02 7.83 12.26
N PHE A 256 -11.73 7.79 12.00
CA PHE A 256 -10.68 7.94 13.02
C PHE A 256 -9.54 8.79 12.48
N THR A 257 -8.99 9.66 13.32
CA THR A 257 -7.87 10.54 13.01
C THR A 257 -6.61 10.08 13.76
N LEU A 258 -5.63 9.54 13.04
CA LEU A 258 -4.44 8.90 13.60
C LEU A 258 -3.52 9.85 14.38
N HIS A 259 -3.47 11.12 13.99
CA HIS A 259 -2.66 12.14 14.67
C HIS A 259 -3.34 12.76 15.90
N ASN A 260 -4.57 12.33 16.24
CA ASN A 260 -5.25 12.74 17.46
C ASN A 260 -5.03 11.76 18.62
N ILE A 261 -4.25 10.70 18.41
CA ILE A 261 -3.85 9.79 19.49
C ILE A 261 -2.98 10.56 20.47
N GLU A 262 -3.20 10.33 21.76
CA GLU A 262 -2.40 10.93 22.82
C GLU A 262 -0.91 10.66 22.60
N GLN A 263 -0.09 11.72 22.66
CA GLN A 263 1.35 11.64 22.38
C GLN A 263 2.04 10.57 23.22
N ALA A 264 1.67 10.41 24.50
CA ALA A 264 2.24 9.40 25.38
C ALA A 264 2.05 7.95 24.86
N ILE A 265 0.92 7.67 24.19
CA ILE A 265 0.67 6.37 23.56
C ILE A 265 1.57 6.20 22.33
N VAL A 266 1.68 7.25 21.51
CA VAL A 266 2.54 7.25 20.32
C VAL A 266 4.01 7.07 20.69
N ASP A 267 4.49 7.79 21.71
CA ASP A 267 5.86 7.70 22.22
C ASP A 267 6.17 6.31 22.79
N SER A 268 5.20 5.68 23.45
CA SER A 268 5.31 4.30 23.91
C SER A 268 5.48 3.32 22.74
N ASP A 269 4.67 3.44 21.68
CA ASP A 269 4.81 2.61 20.48
C ASP A 269 6.16 2.85 19.78
N LEU A 270 6.61 4.11 19.71
CA LEU A 270 7.92 4.47 19.12
C LEU A 270 9.09 3.95 19.94
N ARG A 271 8.97 3.92 21.27
CA ARG A 271 9.97 3.28 22.14
C ARG A 271 10.10 1.80 21.81
N ILE A 272 8.99 1.08 21.69
CA ILE A 272 8.98 -0.33 21.29
C ILE A 272 9.63 -0.50 19.90
N TYR A 273 9.30 0.38 18.96
CA TYR A 273 9.87 0.37 17.61
C TYR A 273 11.40 0.52 17.62
N TYR A 274 11.93 1.54 18.32
CA TYR A 274 13.38 1.74 18.43
C TYR A 274 14.05 0.60 19.20
N GLN A 275 13.47 0.15 20.31
CA GLN A 275 14.00 -0.99 21.06
C GLN A 275 14.13 -2.24 20.18
N HIS A 276 13.10 -2.54 19.38
CA HIS A 276 13.12 -3.67 18.46
C HIS A 276 14.23 -3.56 17.42
N HIS A 277 14.34 -2.42 16.73
CA HIS A 277 15.31 -2.27 15.64
C HIS A 277 16.75 -2.09 16.15
N LEU A 278 16.97 -1.28 17.18
CA LEU A 278 18.32 -1.04 17.71
C LEU A 278 18.87 -2.26 18.44
N SER A 279 18.03 -3.06 19.11
CA SER A 279 18.50 -4.32 19.72
C SER A 279 19.04 -5.29 18.67
N GLN A 280 18.34 -5.47 17.54
CA GLN A 280 18.82 -6.29 16.42
C GLN A 280 20.15 -5.79 15.85
N LEU A 281 20.31 -4.47 15.70
CA LEU A 281 21.55 -3.87 15.21
C LEU A 281 22.70 -4.04 16.21
N SER A 282 22.43 -3.82 17.48
CA SER A 282 23.42 -3.96 18.56
C SER A 282 23.96 -5.40 18.65
N GLN A 283 23.10 -6.39 18.45
CA GLN A 283 23.49 -7.81 18.41
C GLN A 283 24.27 -8.13 17.13
N ARG A 284 23.80 -7.64 15.98
CA ARG A 284 24.43 -7.91 14.67
C ARG A 284 25.83 -7.31 14.54
N TYR A 285 26.04 -6.10 15.06
CA TYR A 285 27.30 -5.36 14.92
C TYR A 285 28.12 -5.29 16.21
N VAL A 286 27.68 -5.98 17.27
CA VAL A 286 28.38 -6.11 18.56
C VAL A 286 28.76 -4.73 19.13
N TRP A 287 27.74 -3.92 19.41
CA TRP A 287 27.94 -2.58 19.97
C TRP A 287 28.58 -2.63 21.35
N SER A 288 29.45 -1.66 21.62
CA SER A 288 30.20 -1.57 22.87
C SER A 288 29.40 -0.97 24.04
N GLN A 289 28.37 -0.17 23.77
CA GLN A 289 27.67 0.64 24.78
C GLN A 289 26.20 0.25 25.00
N HIS A 290 25.92 -1.00 25.39
CA HIS A 290 24.53 -1.42 25.71
C HIS A 290 23.89 -0.64 26.88
N ILE A 291 24.69 -0.09 27.79
CA ILE A 291 24.23 0.56 29.04
C ILE A 291 23.50 1.89 28.79
N ILE A 292 23.76 2.58 27.66
CA ILE A 292 23.20 3.92 27.37
C ILE A 292 21.97 3.84 26.44
N LEU A 293 21.58 2.64 26.02
CA LEU A 293 20.58 2.46 24.97
C LEU A 293 19.20 3.04 25.34
N ASP A 294 18.80 2.98 26.61
CA ASP A 294 17.51 3.54 27.05
C ASP A 294 17.48 5.07 26.99
N ASP A 295 18.59 5.75 27.32
CA ASP A 295 18.68 7.21 27.25
C ASP A 295 18.75 7.69 25.80
N VAL A 296 19.50 6.98 24.95
CA VAL A 296 19.51 7.17 23.50
C VAL A 296 18.09 7.03 22.94
N ILE A 297 17.40 5.95 23.27
CA ILE A 297 16.04 5.71 22.75
C ILE A 297 15.10 6.81 23.20
N ARG A 298 15.19 7.27 24.45
CA ARG A 298 14.41 8.41 24.94
C ARG A 298 14.65 9.65 24.07
N SER A 299 15.91 10.00 23.82
CA SER A 299 16.25 11.15 22.97
C SER A 299 15.77 10.98 21.53
N LEU A 300 15.91 9.79 20.95
CA LEU A 300 15.45 9.51 19.59
C LEU A 300 13.92 9.58 19.48
N VAL A 301 13.18 9.12 20.49
CA VAL A 301 11.71 9.24 20.55
C VAL A 301 11.31 10.70 20.61
N GLU A 302 11.91 11.50 21.48
CA GLU A 302 11.63 12.94 21.60
C GLU A 302 11.78 13.66 20.24
N LYS A 303 12.85 13.35 19.49
CA LYS A 303 13.11 13.95 18.18
C LYS A 303 12.12 13.55 17.09
N THR A 304 11.41 12.44 17.24
CA THR A 304 10.44 12.01 16.23
C THR A 304 9.19 12.87 16.20
N HIS A 305 8.88 13.56 17.32
CA HIS A 305 7.63 14.29 17.51
C HIS A 305 6.39 13.44 17.12
N GLY A 306 6.42 12.13 17.39
CA GLY A 306 5.31 11.21 17.11
C GLY A 306 5.27 10.65 15.68
N LEU A 307 6.22 10.97 14.81
CA LEU A 307 6.25 10.53 13.41
C LEU A 307 7.02 9.20 13.25
N PHE A 308 6.31 8.13 12.91
CA PHE A 308 6.92 6.81 12.64
C PHE A 308 7.88 6.82 11.46
N ILE A 309 7.62 7.64 10.44
CA ILE A 309 8.56 7.79 9.33
C ILE A 309 9.92 8.31 9.78
N TYR A 310 9.95 9.21 10.77
CA TYR A 310 11.19 9.72 11.33
C TYR A 310 11.98 8.54 11.92
N ALA A 311 11.32 7.77 12.80
CA ALA A 311 11.93 6.59 13.41
C ALA A 311 12.40 5.56 12.38
N ALA A 312 11.58 5.27 11.36
CA ALA A 312 11.93 4.34 10.30
C ALA A 312 13.14 4.82 9.48
N THR A 313 13.20 6.12 9.18
CA THR A 313 14.31 6.74 8.44
C THR A 313 15.59 6.69 9.28
N VAL A 314 15.52 7.04 10.57
CA VAL A 314 16.64 6.94 11.52
C VAL A 314 17.15 5.50 11.62
N CYS A 315 16.27 4.53 11.88
CA CYS A 315 16.66 3.12 12.01
C CYS A 315 17.30 2.59 10.72
N ARG A 316 16.78 2.98 9.55
CA ARG A 316 17.36 2.60 8.25
C ARG A 316 18.74 3.23 8.06
N PHE A 317 18.89 4.52 8.36
CA PHE A 317 20.16 5.24 8.27
C PHE A 317 21.24 4.65 9.20
N ILE A 318 20.88 4.29 10.43
CA ILE A 318 21.78 3.61 11.37
C ILE A 318 22.20 2.24 10.80
N LYS A 319 21.23 1.45 10.31
CA LYS A 319 21.47 0.11 9.75
C LYS A 319 22.43 0.14 8.57
N GLU A 320 22.30 1.12 7.69
CA GLU A 320 23.16 1.33 6.51
C GLU A 320 24.59 1.72 6.86
N GLY A 321 24.83 2.19 8.08
CA GLY A 321 26.19 2.47 8.56
C GLY A 321 27.04 1.22 8.77
N GLY A 322 26.43 0.02 8.78
CA GLY A 322 27.16 -1.23 8.97
C GLY A 322 27.95 -1.23 10.28
N ARG A 323 29.27 -1.32 10.18
CA ARG A 323 30.18 -1.25 11.34
C ARG A 323 30.16 0.12 12.04
N ASN A 324 29.79 1.18 11.34
CA ASN A 324 29.64 2.54 11.88
C ASN A 324 28.23 2.79 12.46
N SER A 325 27.38 1.77 12.56
CA SER A 325 26.01 1.90 13.06
C SER A 325 25.94 2.46 14.49
N GLU A 326 26.83 2.02 15.39
CA GLU A 326 26.89 2.55 16.76
C GLU A 326 27.22 4.05 16.77
N LYS A 327 28.20 4.48 15.97
CA LYS A 327 28.56 5.89 15.81
C LYS A 327 27.40 6.71 15.25
N ARG A 328 26.76 6.26 14.16
CA ARG A 328 25.61 6.96 13.57
C ARG A 328 24.46 7.12 14.55
N MET A 329 24.20 6.10 15.37
CA MET A 329 23.19 6.16 16.42
C MET A 329 23.55 7.25 17.45
N LEU A 330 24.80 7.29 17.92
CA LEU A 330 25.26 8.29 18.89
C LEU A 330 25.18 9.72 18.31
N ASP A 331 25.66 9.91 17.08
CA ASP A 331 25.60 11.20 16.37
C ASP A 331 24.16 11.71 16.23
N LEU A 332 23.21 10.82 15.92
CA LEU A 332 21.78 11.16 15.82
C LEU A 332 21.13 11.42 17.17
N SER A 333 21.65 10.88 18.27
CA SER A 333 21.12 11.11 19.62
C SER A 333 21.60 12.43 20.26
N ALA A 334 22.70 13.02 19.75
CA ALA A 334 23.26 14.26 20.29
C ALA A 334 22.28 15.47 20.17
N PRO A 335 22.28 16.44 21.09
CA PRO A 335 21.34 17.57 21.06
C PRO A 335 21.45 18.38 19.76
N GLY A 336 20.32 18.61 19.08
CA GLY A 336 20.22 19.42 17.87
C GLY A 336 19.20 20.55 18.03
N PRO A 337 19.13 21.51 17.10
CA PRO A 337 18.16 22.61 17.16
C PRO A 337 16.72 22.06 17.08
N SER A 338 15.86 22.55 17.97
CA SER A 338 14.43 22.20 18.02
C SER A 338 13.65 23.08 17.04
N ALA A 339 13.01 22.50 16.01
CA ALA A 339 11.99 23.19 15.23
C ALA A 339 10.60 22.63 15.58
N SER A 340 9.60 23.50 15.57
CA SER A 340 8.19 23.16 15.84
C SER A 340 7.39 23.18 14.54
N GLU A 341 6.83 22.02 14.17
CA GLU A 341 5.76 21.73 13.18
C GLU A 341 6.09 20.40 12.49
N ALA A 342 5.12 19.48 12.38
CA ALA A 342 5.32 18.14 11.81
C ALA A 342 5.96 18.10 10.41
N GLU A 343 5.71 19.11 9.56
CA GLU A 343 6.35 19.18 8.25
C GLU A 343 7.79 19.73 8.33
N LYS A 344 8.09 20.64 9.27
CA LYS A 344 9.46 21.07 9.58
C LYS A 344 10.28 19.96 10.25
N GLU A 345 9.64 19.10 11.03
CA GLU A 345 10.30 17.97 11.70
C GLU A 345 10.70 16.87 10.70
N LEU A 346 9.91 16.68 9.62
CA LEU A 346 10.32 15.85 8.49
C LEU A 346 11.49 16.48 7.72
N ASP A 347 11.45 17.79 7.55
CA ASP A 347 12.56 18.51 6.93
C ASP A 347 13.85 18.36 7.75
N ASP A 348 13.76 18.42 9.08
CA ASP A 348 14.91 18.28 9.97
C ASP A 348 15.55 16.91 9.87
N ILE A 349 14.78 15.81 9.80
CA ILE A 349 15.38 14.48 9.61
C ILE A 349 15.97 14.32 8.23
N TYR A 350 15.29 14.80 7.17
CA TYR A 350 15.85 14.73 5.83
C TYR A 350 17.12 15.56 5.71
N THR A 351 17.14 16.75 6.29
CA THR A 351 18.32 17.61 6.37
C THR A 351 19.44 16.90 7.16
N THR A 352 19.14 16.28 8.29
CA THR A 352 20.13 15.56 9.11
C THR A 352 20.70 14.37 8.35
N VAL A 353 19.85 13.56 7.71
CA VAL A 353 20.26 12.43 6.88
C VAL A 353 21.13 12.90 5.73
N LEU A 354 20.73 13.95 5.01
CA LEU A 354 21.51 14.52 3.91
C LEU A 354 22.86 15.05 4.39
N LYS A 355 22.89 15.79 5.51
CA LYS A 355 24.13 16.33 6.12
C LYS A 355 25.09 15.22 6.48
N ILE A 356 24.65 14.22 7.26
CA ILE A 356 25.52 13.13 7.66
C ILE A 356 25.95 12.32 6.43
N SER A 357 25.02 11.94 5.54
CA SER A 357 25.34 11.14 4.34
C SER A 357 26.34 11.82 3.38
N PHE A 358 26.35 13.16 3.34
CA PHE A 358 27.31 13.93 2.56
C PHE A 358 28.66 14.08 3.27
N SER A 359 28.64 14.42 4.56
CA SER A 359 29.83 14.79 5.34
C SER A 359 30.56 13.61 6.00
N THR A 360 29.97 12.42 6.05
CA THR A 360 30.66 11.27 6.66
C THR A 360 31.92 11.00 5.83
N GLU A 361 33.08 11.11 6.46
CA GLU A 361 34.41 10.80 5.89
C GLU A 361 35.01 11.84 4.93
N LEU A 362 34.36 12.98 4.69
CA LEU A 362 34.94 14.08 3.91
C LEU A 362 35.66 15.10 4.80
N SER A 363 36.84 15.55 4.36
CA SER A 363 37.44 16.78 4.89
C SER A 363 36.64 18.01 4.44
N SER A 364 36.79 19.13 5.16
CA SER A 364 36.12 20.39 4.80
C SER A 364 36.43 20.86 3.38
N LYS A 365 37.61 20.52 2.84
CA LYS A 365 37.99 20.87 1.47
C LYS A 365 37.28 19.99 0.44
N GLU A 366 37.21 18.68 0.68
CA GLU A 366 36.52 17.74 -0.21
C GLU A 366 35.01 17.97 -0.23
N ALA A 367 34.42 18.36 0.89
CA ALA A 367 33.01 18.75 0.98
C ALA A 367 32.69 19.93 0.04
N ILE A 368 33.50 20.99 0.06
CA ILE A 368 33.31 22.15 -0.83
C ILE A 368 33.43 21.75 -2.31
N GLU A 369 34.37 20.85 -2.64
CA GLU A 369 34.59 20.40 -4.02
C GLU A 369 33.43 19.52 -4.54
N LEU A 370 32.83 18.68 -3.70
CA LEU A 370 31.78 17.73 -4.08
C LEU A 370 30.35 18.28 -3.95
N GLN A 371 30.18 19.39 -3.25
CA GLN A 371 28.87 20.00 -2.98
C GLN A 371 28.06 20.30 -4.25
N PRO A 372 28.61 20.90 -5.34
CA PRO A 372 27.84 21.16 -6.55
C PRO A 372 27.34 19.89 -7.24
N GLU A 373 28.17 18.83 -7.25
CA GLU A 373 27.80 17.53 -7.82
C GLU A 373 26.68 16.89 -6.99
N PHE A 374 26.78 16.95 -5.65
CA PHE A 374 25.75 16.46 -4.74
C PHE A 374 24.42 17.16 -4.93
N GLN A 375 24.44 18.49 -5.01
CA GLN A 375 23.23 19.26 -5.20
C GLN A 375 22.56 18.94 -6.54
N LYS A 376 23.36 18.79 -7.59
CA LYS A 376 22.84 18.45 -8.92
C LYS A 376 22.17 17.08 -8.93
N ILE A 377 22.80 16.07 -8.35
CA ILE A 377 22.30 14.69 -8.39
C ILE A 377 21.05 14.53 -7.53
N VAL A 378 21.14 14.89 -6.26
CA VAL A 378 20.04 14.71 -5.31
C VAL A 378 18.89 15.65 -5.64
N GLY A 379 19.19 16.91 -5.97
CA GLY A 379 18.19 17.87 -6.41
C GLY A 379 17.42 17.41 -7.65
N SER A 380 18.09 16.75 -8.60
CA SER A 380 17.40 16.19 -9.78
C SER A 380 16.44 15.07 -9.38
N VAL A 381 16.86 14.13 -8.52
CA VAL A 381 15.98 13.04 -8.03
C VAL A 381 14.76 13.60 -7.30
N MET A 382 14.90 14.70 -6.55
CA MET A 382 13.81 15.32 -5.81
C MET A 382 12.81 16.06 -6.69
N VAL A 383 13.27 16.68 -7.78
CA VAL A 383 12.43 17.44 -8.71
C VAL A 383 11.71 16.53 -9.72
N LEU A 384 12.26 15.35 -10.00
CA LEU A 384 11.64 14.40 -10.90
C LEU A 384 10.35 13.83 -10.29
N PHE A 385 9.23 14.08 -10.96
CA PHE A 385 7.92 13.55 -10.56
C PHE A 385 7.77 12.06 -10.91
N ASP A 386 8.44 11.62 -11.96
CA ASP A 386 8.52 10.22 -12.38
C ASP A 386 9.84 9.58 -11.92
N THR A 387 9.78 8.30 -11.57
CA THR A 387 10.98 7.54 -11.20
C THR A 387 11.74 7.10 -12.45
N LEU A 388 13.04 7.39 -12.49
CA LEU A 388 13.91 7.12 -13.64
C LEU A 388 14.90 6.00 -13.33
N ALA A 389 15.28 5.23 -14.35
CA ALA A 389 16.38 4.29 -14.21
C ALA A 389 17.69 5.03 -13.94
N LEU A 390 18.65 4.37 -13.29
CA LEU A 390 19.94 4.98 -12.99
C LEU A 390 20.66 5.42 -14.27
N THR A 391 20.53 4.67 -15.37
CA THR A 391 21.10 5.04 -16.67
C THR A 391 20.53 6.36 -17.18
N ASP A 392 19.21 6.53 -17.11
CA ASP A 392 18.52 7.72 -17.61
C ASP A 392 18.84 8.95 -16.74
N LEU A 393 18.96 8.74 -15.42
CA LEU A 393 19.42 9.78 -14.50
C LEU A 393 20.83 10.25 -14.85
N VAL A 394 21.75 9.32 -15.14
CA VAL A 394 23.13 9.65 -15.55
C VAL A 394 23.14 10.41 -16.86
N ASP A 395 22.28 10.05 -17.82
CA ASP A 395 22.19 10.75 -19.11
C ASP A 395 21.64 12.17 -18.97
N ILE A 396 20.64 12.39 -18.10
CA ILE A 396 20.06 13.71 -17.84
C ILE A 396 21.01 14.60 -17.04
N ILE A 397 21.55 14.06 -15.95
CA ILE A 397 22.38 14.82 -15.01
C ILE A 397 23.77 15.02 -15.59
N GLY A 398 24.26 14.08 -16.41
CA GLY A 398 25.64 14.02 -16.87
C GLY A 398 26.60 13.69 -15.74
N GLY A 399 27.58 12.82 -16.00
CA GLY A 399 28.59 12.44 -15.01
C GLY A 399 29.07 11.00 -15.19
N GLN A 400 29.95 10.56 -14.31
CA GLN A 400 30.36 9.15 -14.27
C GLN A 400 29.31 8.35 -13.51
N LYS A 401 28.78 7.30 -14.12
CA LYS A 401 27.75 6.43 -13.55
C LYS A 401 28.12 5.94 -12.14
N GLU A 402 29.38 5.57 -11.94
CA GLU A 402 29.90 5.07 -10.67
C GLU A 402 29.83 6.14 -9.57
N ARG A 403 30.09 7.41 -9.91
CA ARG A 403 29.98 8.53 -8.96
C ARG A 403 28.54 8.80 -8.60
N VAL A 404 27.65 8.84 -9.61
CA VAL A 404 26.22 9.03 -9.38
C VAL A 404 25.65 7.91 -8.51
N LYS A 405 25.96 6.65 -8.84
CA LYS A 405 25.54 5.48 -8.05
C LYS A 405 26.08 5.54 -6.64
N SER A 406 27.36 5.92 -6.46
CA SER A 406 27.98 6.03 -5.13
C SER A 406 27.29 7.09 -4.27
N MET A 407 26.98 8.26 -4.81
CA MET A 407 26.31 9.33 -4.06
C MET A 407 24.87 8.98 -3.73
N LEU A 408 24.13 8.39 -4.67
CA LEU A 408 22.78 7.90 -4.40
C LEU A 408 22.80 6.77 -3.35
N ASN A 409 23.79 5.88 -3.39
CA ASN A 409 23.94 4.80 -2.41
C ASN A 409 24.09 5.31 -0.97
N ASN A 410 24.63 6.51 -0.77
CA ASN A 410 24.70 7.14 0.57
C ASN A 410 23.33 7.54 1.10
N LEU A 411 22.30 7.60 0.25
CA LEU A 411 20.93 8.01 0.55
C LEU A 411 19.93 6.85 0.50
N ARG A 412 20.39 5.60 0.65
CA ARG A 412 19.51 4.42 0.71
C ARG A 412 18.47 4.47 1.85
N SER A 413 18.70 5.34 2.84
CA SER A 413 17.76 5.58 3.93
C SER A 413 16.45 6.22 3.44
N VAL A 414 16.50 6.94 2.32
CA VAL A 414 15.38 7.66 1.70
C VAL A 414 15.11 7.27 0.24
N LEU A 415 16.05 6.57 -0.42
CA LEU A 415 15.94 6.07 -1.80
C LEU A 415 16.01 4.55 -1.86
N ASP A 416 15.17 3.93 -2.70
CA ASP A 416 15.36 2.55 -3.13
C ASP A 416 16.23 2.53 -4.37
N ILE A 417 17.39 1.88 -4.25
CA ILE A 417 18.40 1.79 -5.30
C ILE A 417 18.70 0.32 -5.52
N SER A 418 18.37 -0.15 -6.72
CA SER A 418 18.67 -1.52 -7.12
C SER A 418 20.12 -1.68 -7.57
N GLU A 419 20.61 -2.91 -7.48
CA GLU A 419 21.87 -3.30 -8.13
C GLU A 419 21.72 -3.38 -9.65
N ASP A 420 20.51 -3.63 -10.15
CA ASP A 420 20.20 -3.54 -11.57
C ASP A 420 19.96 -2.08 -11.96
N ASP A 421 20.90 -1.51 -12.71
CA ASP A 421 20.90 -0.10 -13.10
C ASP A 421 19.76 0.27 -14.07
N ARG A 422 19.04 -0.71 -14.60
CA ARG A 422 17.84 -0.51 -15.42
C ARG A 422 16.57 -0.35 -14.59
N ARG A 423 16.61 -0.67 -13.30
CA ARG A 423 15.48 -0.43 -12.40
C ARG A 423 15.45 1.03 -11.99
N GLN A 424 14.23 1.50 -11.77
CA GLN A 424 13.97 2.86 -11.35
C GLN A 424 14.55 3.12 -9.95
N VAL A 425 15.18 4.27 -9.80
CA VAL A 425 15.50 4.84 -8.49
C VAL A 425 14.21 5.43 -7.94
N THR A 426 13.75 4.92 -6.81
CA THR A 426 12.46 5.35 -6.24
C THR A 426 12.66 6.00 -4.87
N ILE A 427 11.78 6.95 -4.53
CA ILE A 427 11.76 7.55 -3.21
C ILE A 427 10.99 6.62 -2.27
N LEU A 428 11.58 6.26 -1.13
CA LEU A 428 11.01 5.28 -0.20
C LEU A 428 9.75 5.80 0.51
N HIS A 429 9.59 7.11 0.63
CA HIS A 429 8.37 7.70 1.18
C HIS A 429 7.98 9.02 0.50
N PRO A 430 6.72 9.21 0.09
CA PRO A 430 6.26 10.41 -0.64
C PRO A 430 6.43 11.76 0.07
N SER A 431 6.74 11.78 1.37
CA SER A 431 7.08 13.03 2.07
C SER A 431 8.47 13.54 1.72
N PHE A 432 9.41 12.69 1.32
CA PHE A 432 10.74 13.15 0.88
C PHE A 432 10.66 13.88 -0.46
N GLN A 433 9.77 13.45 -1.37
CA GLN A 433 9.46 14.19 -2.60
C GLN A 433 8.83 15.56 -2.33
N ARG A 434 8.18 15.73 -1.17
CA ARG A 434 7.59 17.00 -0.73
C ARG A 434 8.52 17.84 0.14
N PHE A 435 9.77 17.40 0.35
CA PHE A 435 10.78 18.20 1.06
C PHE A 435 10.95 19.55 0.33
N PRO A 436 10.71 20.68 1.02
CA PRO A 436 10.65 21.98 0.37
C PRO A 436 11.96 22.31 -0.35
N LEU A 437 11.84 22.84 -1.56
CA LEU A 437 12.98 23.39 -2.31
C LEU A 437 13.69 24.51 -1.55
N GLU A 438 13.01 25.19 -0.63
CA GLU A 438 13.61 26.20 0.24
C GLU A 438 14.47 25.57 1.35
N SER A 439 13.98 24.52 2.01
CA SER A 439 14.76 23.69 2.95
C SER A 439 15.97 23.07 2.25
N TRP A 440 15.79 22.61 1.00
CA TRP A 440 16.88 22.16 0.14
C TRP A 440 17.89 23.27 -0.20
N LYS A 441 17.42 24.47 -0.51
CA LYS A 441 18.29 25.63 -0.76
C LYS A 441 19.04 26.07 0.50
N MET A 442 18.42 26.00 1.67
CA MET A 442 19.08 26.28 2.95
C MET A 442 20.15 25.23 3.25
N PHE A 443 19.80 23.95 3.18
CA PHE A 443 20.78 22.85 3.27
C PHE A 443 21.94 23.05 2.28
N SER A 444 21.63 23.37 1.03
CA SER A 444 22.62 23.60 -0.02
C SER A 444 23.56 24.78 0.26
N ARG A 445 23.21 25.71 1.15
CA ARG A 445 24.08 26.81 1.59
C ARG A 445 24.87 26.47 2.86
N ASP A 446 24.39 25.51 3.65
CA ASP A 446 24.93 25.15 4.97
C ASP A 446 25.96 24.01 4.92
N ILE A 447 25.94 23.18 3.87
CA ILE A 447 27.06 22.28 3.53
C ILE A 447 28.10 23.00 2.68
#